data_AF-H8ZAB1-F1
#
_entry.id   AF-H8ZAB1-F1
#
_cell.length_a   1.000
_cell.length_b   1.000
_cell.length_c   1.000
_cell.angle_alpha   90.00
_cell.angle_beta   90.00
_cell.angle_gamma   90.00
#
_symmetry.space_group_name_H-M   'P 1'
#
loop_
_entity.id
_entity.type
_entity.pdbx_description
1 polymer ?
#
loop_
_entity_poly.entity_id
_entity_poly.type
_entity_poly.pdbx_seq_one_letter_code
_entity_poly.pdbx_strand_id
1 'polypeptide(L)'
;MTTNEEREQKENITEKIVRHILSKESLTRLLNIKAVDLERYYKIEGLLCDIYRTQHVQEISNEDFLKIIKQTEKQKTTFVYRSRTSIMDDLD
;
A
#
# COMPACT_ATOMS: atom_id res chain seq x y z
N MET A 1 28.45 -16.49 3.78
CA MET A 1 27.07 -16.94 4.08
C MET A 1 26.53 -15.97 5.13
N THR A 2 25.82 -14.91 4.72
CA THR A 2 25.42 -13.80 5.62
C THR A 2 23.99 -13.30 5.35
N THR A 3 23.29 -13.84 4.36
CA THR A 3 22.05 -13.24 3.84
C THR A 3 20.77 -13.61 4.58
N ASN A 4 20.74 -14.66 5.39
CA ASN A 4 19.51 -15.07 6.09
C ASN A 4 19.33 -14.31 7.42
N GLU A 5 20.39 -14.16 8.22
CA GLU A 5 20.33 -13.45 9.51
C GLU A 5 20.03 -11.96 9.34
N GLU A 6 20.57 -11.31 8.31
CA GLU A 6 20.25 -9.90 8.00
C GLU A 6 18.80 -9.69 7.53
N ARG A 7 18.19 -10.71 6.89
CA ARG A 7 16.78 -10.66 6.49
C ARG A 7 15.86 -10.82 7.69
N GLU A 8 16.14 -11.80 8.56
CA GLU A 8 15.34 -12.02 9.78
C GLU A 8 15.41 -10.83 10.73
N GLN A 9 16.58 -10.19 10.89
CA GLN A 9 16.69 -9.00 11.72
C GLN A 9 15.91 -7.81 11.17
N LYS A 10 15.95 -7.59 9.84
CA LYS A 10 15.18 -6.52 9.21
C LYS A 10 13.68 -6.74 9.31
N GLU A 11 13.19 -7.95 9.07
CA GLU A 11 11.77 -8.28 9.22
C GLU A 11 11.28 -8.06 10.65
N ASN A 12 12.09 -8.42 11.66
CA ASN A 12 11.74 -8.26 13.06
C ASN A 12 11.65 -6.79 13.50
N ILE A 13 12.53 -5.93 12.95
CA ILE A 13 12.50 -4.49 13.20
C ILE A 13 11.26 -3.87 12.57
N THR A 14 10.97 -4.21 11.31
CA THR A 14 9.82 -3.67 10.59
C THR A 14 8.51 -4.08 11.25
N GLU A 15 8.39 -5.34 11.67
CA GLU A 15 7.19 -5.81 12.36
C GLU A 15 6.97 -5.09 13.69
N LYS A 16 8.04 -4.82 14.45
CA LYS A 16 7.97 -4.02 15.69
C LYS A 16 7.54 -2.58 15.42
N ILE A 17 8.08 -1.96 14.38
CA ILE A 17 7.72 -0.61 13.95
C ILE A 17 6.23 -0.55 13.59
N VAL A 18 5.77 -1.44 12.72
CA VAL A 18 4.35 -1.50 12.30
C VAL A 18 3.43 -1.74 13.50
N ARG A 19 3.81 -2.62 14.43
CA ARG A 19 3.03 -2.85 15.67
C ARG A 19 3.01 -1.67 16.62
N HIS A 20 4.05 -0.82 16.60
CA HIS A 20 4.13 0.35 17.45
C HIS A 20 3.26 1.50 16.94
N ILE A 21 3.21 1.67 15.62
CA ILE A 21 2.56 2.83 15.00
C ILE A 21 1.08 2.57 14.69
N LEU A 22 0.69 1.30 14.46
CA LEU A 22 -0.70 0.95 14.15
C LEU A 22 -1.48 0.55 15.39
N SER A 23 -2.72 1.03 15.46
CA SER A 23 -3.71 0.52 16.40
C SER A 23 -4.06 -0.95 16.10
N LYS A 24 -4.60 -1.65 17.11
CA LYS A 24 -4.97 -3.08 16.99
C LYS A 24 -5.88 -3.36 15.79
N GLU A 25 -6.86 -2.50 15.53
CA GLU A 25 -7.77 -2.65 14.38
C GLU A 25 -7.06 -2.51 13.04
N SER A 26 -6.17 -1.52 12.90
CA SER A 26 -5.38 -1.28 11.70
C SER A 26 -4.43 -2.44 11.41
N LEU A 27 -3.81 -3.00 12.47
CA LEU A 27 -3.03 -4.23 12.40
C LEU A 27 -3.84 -5.40 11.85
N THR A 28 -5.05 -5.64 12.38
CA THR A 28 -5.91 -6.72 11.89
C THR A 28 -6.25 -6.53 10.42
N ARG A 29 -6.55 -5.30 9.99
CA ARG A 29 -6.80 -4.99 8.57
C ARG A 29 -5.56 -5.23 7.72
N LEU A 30 -4.38 -4.86 8.18
CA LEU A 30 -3.12 -5.12 7.47
C LEU A 30 -2.86 -6.62 7.30
N LEU A 31 -3.11 -7.42 8.35
CA LEU A 31 -2.99 -8.87 8.30
C LEU A 31 -4.01 -9.51 7.35
N ASN A 32 -5.23 -8.99 7.29
CA ASN A 32 -6.22 -9.42 6.30
C ASN A 32 -5.75 -9.11 4.88
N ILE A 33 -5.12 -7.95 4.65
CA ILE A 33 -4.51 -7.64 3.35
C ILE A 33 -3.35 -8.59 3.04
N LYS A 34 -2.49 -8.92 4.02
CA LYS A 34 -1.41 -9.91 3.86
C LYS A 34 -1.93 -11.27 3.41
N ALA A 35 -3.08 -11.70 3.92
CA ALA A 35 -3.69 -12.98 3.56
C ALA A 35 -4.27 -12.99 2.13
N VAL A 36 -4.65 -11.84 1.59
CA VAL A 36 -5.32 -11.71 0.29
C VAL A 36 -4.34 -11.30 -0.82
N ASP A 37 -3.44 -10.36 -0.53
CA ASP A 37 -2.53 -9.74 -1.49
C ASP A 37 -1.20 -9.36 -0.81
N LEU A 38 -0.22 -10.27 -0.92
CA LEU A 38 1.14 -10.10 -0.42
C LEU A 38 1.86 -8.92 -1.07
N GLU A 39 1.65 -8.67 -2.37
CA GLU A 39 2.31 -7.57 -3.09
C GLU A 39 1.85 -6.22 -2.51
N ARG A 40 0.54 -6.08 -2.29
CA ARG A 40 -0.04 -4.89 -1.67
C ARG A 40 0.40 -4.72 -0.23
N TYR A 41 0.49 -5.81 0.53
CA TYR A 41 0.98 -5.79 1.90
C TYR A 41 2.40 -5.20 1.99
N TYR A 42 3.36 -5.69 1.18
CA TYR A 42 4.73 -5.16 1.22
C TYR A 42 4.81 -3.68 0.82
N LYS A 43 3.96 -3.23 -0.11
CA LYS A 43 3.86 -1.80 -0.45
C LYS A 43 3.37 -0.96 0.72
N ILE A 44 2.34 -1.41 1.43
CA ILE A 44 1.83 -0.72 2.62
C ILE A 44 2.88 -0.72 3.72
N GLU A 45 3.57 -1.85 3.95
CA GLU A 45 4.63 -1.97 4.96
C GLU A 45 5.78 -1.00 4.70
N GLY A 46 6.23 -0.89 3.44
CA GLY A 46 7.24 0.07 3.03
C GLY A 46 6.83 1.53 3.31
N LEU A 47 5.60 1.89 2.92
CA LEU A 47 5.05 3.22 3.19
C LEU A 47 4.97 3.53 4.69
N LEU A 48 4.56 2.57 5.51
CA LEU A 48 4.51 2.74 6.96
C LEU A 48 5.91 2.94 7.56
N CYS A 49 6.90 2.19 7.09
CA CYS A 49 8.29 2.39 7.47
C CYS A 49 8.82 3.77 7.09
N ASP A 50 8.52 4.23 5.88
CA ASP A 50 8.97 5.53 5.40
C ASP A 50 8.31 6.67 6.19
N ILE A 51 7.02 6.57 6.49
CA ILE A 51 6.32 7.54 7.35
C ILE A 51 6.94 7.58 8.75
N TYR A 52 7.22 6.42 9.34
CA TYR A 52 7.87 6.34 10.65
C TYR A 52 9.26 7.01 10.64
N ARG A 53 10.06 6.76 9.60
CA ARG A 53 11.40 7.33 9.46
C ARG A 53 11.39 8.83 9.18
N THR A 54 10.42 9.32 8.40
CA THR A 54 10.39 10.73 7.97
C THR A 54 9.68 11.65 8.95
N GLN A 55 8.60 11.19 9.56
CA GLN A 55 7.75 12.01 10.42
C GLN A 55 7.88 11.68 11.92
N HIS A 56 8.64 10.64 12.29
CA HIS A 56 8.77 10.19 13.67
C HIS A 56 7.42 10.04 14.39
N VAL A 57 6.39 9.59 13.66
CA VAL A 57 5.02 9.49 14.17
C VAL A 57 4.96 8.35 15.17
N GLN A 58 4.45 8.65 16.37
CA GLN A 58 4.27 7.68 17.44
C GLN A 58 3.09 6.74 17.16
N GLU A 59 1.99 7.26 16.60
CA GLU A 59 0.80 6.49 16.25
C GLU A 59 0.12 7.09 15.01
N ILE A 60 -0.19 6.26 14.02
CA ILE A 60 -0.93 6.65 12.82
C ILE A 60 -2.43 6.49 13.10
N SER A 61 -3.18 7.56 12.85
CA SER A 61 -4.64 7.52 12.90
C SER A 61 -5.19 6.47 11.92
N ASN A 62 -6.26 5.80 12.31
CA ASN A 62 -6.97 4.84 11.46
C ASN A 62 -7.38 5.48 10.12
N GLU A 63 -7.69 6.78 10.11
CA GLU A 63 -8.03 7.51 8.89
C GLU A 63 -6.85 7.61 7.91
N ASP A 64 -5.65 7.91 8.41
CA ASP A 64 -4.45 8.00 7.57
C ASP A 64 -4.00 6.63 7.10
N PHE A 65 -4.13 5.60 7.95
CA PHE A 65 -3.93 4.21 7.54
C PHE A 65 -4.88 3.80 6.40
N LEU A 66 -6.15 4.18 6.47
CA LEU A 66 -7.12 3.94 5.39
C LEU A 66 -6.76 4.69 4.10
N LYS A 67 -6.19 5.90 4.18
CA LYS A 67 -5.69 6.62 3.00
C LYS A 67 -4.54 5.86 2.34
N ILE A 68 -3.59 5.32 3.12
CA ILE A 68 -2.48 4.50 2.61
C ILE A 68 -3.02 3.23 1.91
N ILE A 69 -4.00 2.56 2.52
CA ILE A 69 -4.66 1.41 1.90
C ILE A 69 -5.31 1.81 0.58
N LYS A 70 -6.04 2.92 0.52
CA LYS A 70 -6.68 3.40 -0.73
C LYS A 70 -5.66 3.78 -1.80
N GLN A 71 -4.53 4.39 -1.42
CA GLN A 71 -3.46 4.76 -2.35
C GLN A 71 -2.79 3.54 -2.97
N THR A 72 -2.71 2.43 -2.23
CA THR A 72 -2.17 1.15 -2.72
C THR A 72 -3.20 0.29 -3.44
N GLU A 73 -4.47 0.70 -3.48
CA GLU A 73 -5.48 0.06 -4.30
C GLU A 73 -5.16 0.34 -5.77
N LYS A 74 -4.95 -0.70 -6.58
CA LYS A 74 -4.79 -0.55 -8.02
C LYS A 74 -6.01 0.23 -8.53
N GLN A 75 -5.80 1.44 -9.05
CA GLN A 75 -6.84 2.15 -9.78
C GLN A 75 -7.34 1.17 -10.84
N LYS A 76 -8.61 0.77 -10.72
CA LYS A 76 -9.29 0.06 -11.80
C LYS A 76 -9.28 1.03 -12.97
N THR A 77 -8.31 0.88 -13.87
CA THR A 77 -8.28 1.60 -15.12
C THR A 77 -9.47 1.11 -15.92
N THR A 78 -10.59 1.81 -15.80
CA THR A 78 -11.69 1.66 -16.73
C THR A 78 -11.15 2.06 -18.09
N PHE A 79 -10.75 1.07 -18.89
CA PHE A 79 -10.40 1.26 -20.30
C PHE A 79 -11.66 1.71 -21.01
N VAL A 80 -11.85 3.03 -21.11
CA VAL A 80 -12.91 3.61 -21.94
C VAL A 80 -12.46 3.43 -23.39
N TYR A 81 -12.97 2.40 -24.06
CA TYR A 81 -12.87 2.26 -25.51
C TYR A 81 -13.65 3.43 -26.13
N ARG A 82 -12.93 4.51 -26.48
CA ARG A 82 -13.49 5.60 -27.25
C ARG A 82 -13.62 5.13 -28.70
N SER A 83 -14.77 4.54 -29.04
CA SER A 83 -15.13 4.20 -30.42
C SER A 83 -14.94 5.43 -31.30
N ARG A 84 -13.99 5.36 -32.24
CA ARG A 84 -13.83 6.35 -33.30
C ARG A 84 -14.99 6.20 -34.28
N THR A 85 -16.15 6.76 -33.95
CA THR A 85 -17.09 7.21 -34.98
C THR A 85 -16.74 8.65 -35.31
N SER A 86 -15.68 8.84 -36.09
CA SER A 86 -15.55 10.07 -36.88
C SER A 86 -16.47 9.90 -38.07
N ILE A 87 -17.65 10.49 -37.88
CA ILE A 87 -18.57 10.98 -38.88
C ILE A 87 -17.80 11.41 -40.14
N MET A 88 -18.07 10.72 -41.25
CA MET A 88 -17.88 11.24 -42.59
C MET A 88 -19.07 12.17 -42.85
N ASP A 89 -18.86 13.48 -42.68
CA ASP A 89 -19.77 14.49 -43.24
C ASP A 89 -18.93 15.49 -44.05
N ASP A 90 -19.44 15.69 -45.27
CA ASP A 90 -19.19 16.75 -46.25
C ASP A 90 -17.81 16.86 -46.91
N LEU A 91 -17.70 16.24 -48.09
CA LEU A 91 -16.90 16.76 -49.20
C LEU A 91 -17.86 17.51 -50.15
N ASP A 92 -17.76 18.84 -50.15
CA ASP A 92 -18.25 19.72 -51.22
C ASP A 92 -17.23 19.74 -52.39
#